data_AF-A0A956V1E3-F1
#
_entry.id   AF-A0A956V1E3-F1
#
_cell.length_a   1.000
_cell.length_b   1.000
_cell.length_c   1.000
_cell.angle_alpha   90.00
_cell.angle_beta   90.00
_cell.angle_gamma   90.00
#
_symmetry.space_group_name_H-M   'P 1'
#
loop_
_entity.id
_entity.type
_entity.pdbx_description
1 polymer ?
#
loop_
_entity_poly.entity_id
_entity_poly.type
_entity_poly.pdbx_seq_one_letter_code
_entity_poly.pdbx_strand_id
1 'polypeptide(L)' 'MAELDTSTAYTEEQAIAGMIAGHRMAGMPPTEDDIAAARRVFRGESTPEEENARLLAQIVAARG' A
#
# COMPACT_ATOMS: atom_id res chain seq x y z
N MET A 1 -12.55 17.59 23.22
CA MET A 1 -11.58 17.03 22.24
C MET A 1 -11.72 15.52 22.37
N ALA A 2 -12.37 14.86 21.42
CA ALA A 2 -12.60 13.42 21.53
C ALA A 2 -11.25 12.70 21.44
N GLU A 3 -10.94 11.92 22.47
CA GLU A 3 -9.80 11.00 22.50
C GLU A 3 -10.02 10.01 21.36
N LEU A 4 -9.14 10.01 20.37
CA LEU A 4 -9.18 9.03 19.28
C LEU A 4 -8.92 7.66 19.91
N ASP A 5 -9.95 6.85 20.04
CA ASP A 5 -9.88 5.49 20.53
C ASP A 5 -9.03 4.64 19.57
N THR A 6 -7.72 4.59 19.85
CA THR A 6 -6.73 3.82 19.08
C THR A 6 -6.97 2.30 19.12
N SER A 7 -7.94 1.84 19.92
CA SER A 7 -8.43 0.45 20.00
C SER A 7 -8.97 -0.11 18.69
N THR A 8 -9.26 0.75 17.69
CA THR A 8 -9.85 0.34 16.40
C THR A 8 -8.90 0.35 15.21
N ALA A 9 -7.60 0.66 15.39
CA ALA A 9 -6.64 0.63 14.30
C ALA A 9 -6.23 -0.83 13.98
N TYR A 10 -6.43 -1.25 12.73
CA TYR A 10 -5.92 -2.53 12.23
C TYR A 10 -4.39 -2.58 12.34
N THR A 11 -3.84 -3.76 12.65
CA THR A 11 -2.38 -3.97 12.55
C THR A 11 -1.93 -3.84 11.09
N GLU A 12 -0.63 -3.56 10.86
CA GLU A 12 -0.04 -3.58 9.51
C GLU A 12 -0.42 -4.86 8.76
N GLU A 13 -0.28 -6.01 9.42
CA GLU A 13 -0.61 -7.32 8.82
C GLU A 13 -2.09 -7.45 8.45
N GLN A 14 -3.00 -7.00 9.32
CA GLN A 14 -4.44 -7.04 9.05
C GLN A 14 -4.82 -6.12 7.89
N ALA A 15 -4.24 -4.93 7.83
CA ALA A 15 -4.52 -3.97 6.79
C ALA A 15 -3.98 -4.44 5.42
N ILE A 16 -2.75 -4.98 5.40
CA ILE A 16 -2.15 -5.60 4.21
C ILE A 16 -2.95 -6.83 3.77
N ALA A 17 -3.41 -7.67 4.70
CA ALA A 17 -4.25 -8.82 4.36
C ALA A 17 -5.59 -8.39 3.72
N GLY A 18 -6.23 -7.34 4.24
CA GLY A 18 -7.45 -6.76 3.67
C GLY A 18 -7.23 -6.21 2.26
N MET A 19 -6.14 -5.47 2.04
CA MET A 19 -5.73 -4.99 0.71
C MET A 19 -5.54 -6.16 -0.27
N ILE A 20 -4.81 -7.21 0.12
CA ILE A 20 -4.57 -8.40 -0.71
C ILE A 20 -5.87 -9.11 -1.05
N ALA A 21 -6.76 -9.28 -0.07
CA ALA A 21 -8.07 -9.89 -0.29
C ALA A 21 -8.90 -9.10 -1.30
N GLY A 22 -8.98 -7.77 -1.16
CA GLY A 22 -9.71 -6.91 -2.11
C GLY A 22 -9.18 -7.01 -3.54
N HIS A 23 -7.85 -6.98 -3.71
CA HIS A 23 -7.19 -7.15 -5.01
C HIS A 23 -7.48 -8.51 -5.65
N ARG A 24 -7.43 -9.60 -4.86
CA ARG A 24 -7.79 -10.95 -5.35
C ARG A 24 -9.26 -11.04 -5.73
N MET A 25 -10.16 -10.46 -4.94
CA MET A 25 -11.59 -10.42 -5.24
C MET A 25 -11.89 -9.65 -6.53
N ALA A 26 -11.09 -8.62 -6.83
CA ALA A 26 -11.17 -7.86 -8.08
C ALA A 26 -10.52 -8.57 -9.29
N GLY A 27 -9.97 -9.77 -9.12
CA GLY A 27 -9.24 -10.49 -10.18
C GLY A 27 -7.89 -9.88 -10.53
N MET A 28 -7.35 -9.00 -9.67
CA MET A 28 -6.09 -8.28 -9.85
C MET A 28 -5.16 -8.55 -8.67
N PRO A 29 -4.64 -9.79 -8.49
CA PRO A 29 -3.77 -10.11 -7.37
C PRO A 29 -2.56 -9.16 -7.34
N PRO A 30 -2.19 -8.61 -6.17
CA PRO A 30 -1.09 -7.67 -6.08
C PRO A 30 0.24 -8.40 -6.23
N THR A 31 1.23 -7.69 -6.75
CA THR A 31 2.62 -8.16 -6.84
C THR A 31 3.34 -8.03 -5.49
N GLU A 32 4.52 -8.64 -5.36
CA GLU A 32 5.38 -8.46 -4.17
C GLU A 32 5.81 -7.00 -3.99
N ASP A 33 6.03 -6.27 -5.10
CA ASP A 33 6.39 -4.86 -5.08
C ASP A 33 5.25 -3.98 -4.57
N ASP A 34 3.99 -4.29 -4.95
CA ASP A 34 2.80 -3.61 -4.43
C ASP A 34 2.68 -3.80 -2.90
N ILE A 35 2.94 -5.02 -2.42
CA ILE A 35 2.92 -5.32 -0.99
C ILE A 35 4.03 -4.57 -0.26
N ALA A 36 5.23 -4.51 -0.85
CA ALA A 36 6.36 -3.77 -0.27
C ALA A 36 6.08 -2.26 -0.21
N ALA A 37 5.47 -1.67 -1.26
CA ALA A 37 5.03 -0.28 -1.29
C ALA A 37 3.98 0.01 -0.21
N ALA A 38 2.97 -0.86 -0.08
CA ALA A 38 1.96 -0.70 0.96
C ALA A 38 2.55 -0.74 2.36
N ARG A 39 3.55 -1.60 2.63
CA ARG A 39 4.26 -1.64 3.92
C ARG A 39 4.99 -0.33 4.23
N ARG A 40 5.71 0.23 3.26
CA ARG A 40 6.40 1.53 3.44
C ARG A 40 5.43 2.64 3.78
N VAL A 41 4.28 2.68 3.10
CA VAL A 41 3.20 3.64 3.38
C VAL A 41 2.63 3.44 4.78
N PHE A 42 2.31 2.20 5.18
CA PHE A 42 1.79 1.90 6.52
C PHE A 42 2.74 2.29 7.64
N ARG A 43 4.05 2.18 7.42
CA ARG A 43 5.10 2.56 8.38
C ARG A 43 5.45 4.04 8.35
N GLY A 44 4.89 4.81 7.42
CA GLY A 44 5.22 6.23 7.22
C GLY A 44 6.62 6.45 6.62
N GLU A 45 7.21 5.42 6.00
CA GLU A 45 8.50 5.52 5.29
C GLU A 45 8.33 6.21 3.92
N SER A 46 7.09 6.29 3.43
CA SER A 46 6.71 6.98 2.20
C SER A 46 5.24 7.38 2.19
N THR A 47 4.86 8.25 1.26
CA THR A 47 3.44 8.52 0.94
C THR A 47 2.96 7.70 -0.26
N PRO A 48 1.63 7.49 -0.43
CA PRO A 48 1.08 6.91 -1.65
C PRO A 48 1.51 7.65 -2.93
N GLU A 49 1.62 8.98 -2.88
CA GLU A 49 2.03 9.81 -4.01
C GLU A 49 3.49 9.54 -4.40
N GLU A 50 4.38 9.35 -3.43
CA GLU A 50 5.78 9.02 -3.67
C GLU A 50 5.95 7.62 -4.28
N GLU A 51 5.15 6.64 -3.84
CA GLU A 51 5.13 5.30 -4.46
C GLU A 51 4.57 5.35 -5.89
N ASN A 52 3.51 6.13 -6.13
CA ASN A 52 2.97 6.34 -7.48
C ASN A 52 3.98 7.02 -8.41
N ALA A 53 4.71 8.03 -7.92
CA ALA A 53 5.76 8.69 -8.68
C ALA A 53 6.91 7.72 -9.03
N ARG A 54 7.29 6.85 -8.09
CA ARG A 54 8.29 5.79 -8.33
C ARG A 54 7.83 4.81 -9.40
N LEU A 55 6.59 4.32 -9.33
CA LEU A 55 6.01 3.43 -10.33
C LEU A 55 5.98 4.09 -11.72
N LEU A 56 5.54 5.34 -11.80
CA LEU A 56 5.53 6.08 -13.06
C LEU A 56 6.94 6.23 -13.66
N ALA A 57 7.94 6.55 -12.84
CA ALA A 57 9.32 6.66 -13.28
C ALA A 57 9.85 5.34 -13.85
N GLN A 58 9.53 4.20 -13.24
CA GLN A 58 9.92 2.87 -13.74
C GLN A 58 9.27 2.57 -15.09
N ILE A 59 7.98 2.87 -15.26
CA ILE A 59 7.27 2.69 -16.52
C ILE A 59 7.88 3.54 -17.63
N VAL A 60 8.23 4.80 -17.32
CA VAL A 60 8.89 5.70 -18.28
C VAL A 60 10.26 5.17 -18.66
N ALA A 61 11.06 4.72 -17.68
CA ALA A 61 12.38 4.15 -17.93
C ALA A 61 12.34 2.87 -18.77
N ALA A 62 11.32 2.02 -18.60
CA ALA A 62 11.15 0.79 -19.38
C ALA A 62 10.71 1.04 -20.85
N ARG A 63 10.26 2.26 -21.17
CA ARG A 63 9.81 2.66 -22.52
C ARG A 63 10.91 3.37 -23.34
N GLY A 64 11.96 3.86 -22.69
CA GLY A 64 13.10 4.51 -23.33
C GLY A 64 14.18 3.51 -23.72
#